data_AF-A0A1A2E6F2-F1
#
_entry.id   AF-A0A1A2E6F2-F1
#
_cell.length_a   1.000
_cell.length_b   1.000
_cell.length_c   1.000
_cell.angle_alpha   90.00
_cell.angle_beta   90.00
_cell.angle_gamma   90.00
#
_symmetry.space_group_name_H-M   'P 1'
#
loop_
_entity.id
_entity.type
_entity.pdbx_description
1 polymer ?
#
loop_
_entity_poly.entity_id
_entity_poly.type
_entity_poly.pdbx_seq_one_letter_code
_entity_poly.pdbx_strand_id
1 'polypeptide(L)' 'MTSSIASLTVDPRSRPMESWRARKGVLASRGETDGPRVEECNAALSFWRLRMFLVREFGMTVEHVDAVVDQMLADREAAS' A
#
# COMPACT_ATOMS: atom_id res chain seq x y z
N MET A 1 18.60 -2.78 -14.99
CA MET A 1 17.85 -1.67 -14.37
C MET A 1 17.24 -2.19 -13.09
N THR A 2 17.84 -1.86 -11.94
CA THR A 2 17.33 -2.20 -10.61
C THR A 2 16.09 -1.35 -10.34
N SER A 3 14.92 -1.97 -10.34
CA SER A 3 13.70 -1.31 -9.88
C SER A 3 13.84 -1.06 -8.38
N SER A 4 14.15 0.18 -8.01
CA SER A 4 14.06 0.64 -6.64
C SER A 4 12.57 0.78 -6.33
N ILE A 5 11.99 -0.24 -5.70
CA ILE A 5 10.60 -0.16 -5.25
C ILE A 5 10.67 0.77 -4.05
N ALA A 6 10.24 2.02 -4.28
CA ALA A 6 10.24 3.10 -3.31
C ALA A 6 9.84 2.57 -1.94
N SER A 7 10.73 2.75 -0.95
CA SER A 7 10.40 2.58 0.45
C SER A 7 9.08 3.28 0.69
N LEU A 8 8.06 2.54 1.16
CA LEU A 8 6.76 3.11 1.51
C LEU A 8 7.00 4.17 2.57
N THR A 9 7.16 5.43 2.15
CA THR A 9 7.49 6.55 3.03
C THR A 9 6.38 6.80 4.04
N VAL A 10 5.20 6.23 3.78
CA VAL A 10 4.03 6.27 4.63
C VAL A 10 3.46 4.87 4.79
N ASP A 11 3.24 4.49 6.05
CA ASP A 11 2.52 3.27 6.38
C ASP A 11 1.10 3.32 5.75
N PRO A 12 0.72 2.30 4.96
CA PRO A 12 -0.55 2.31 4.23
C PRO A 12 -1.78 2.19 5.14
N ARG A 13 -1.60 1.74 6.39
CA ARG A 13 -2.64 1.61 7.42
C ARG A 13 -2.89 2.91 8.18
N SER A 14 -2.01 3.90 8.05
CA SER A 14 -2.17 5.24 8.64
C SER A 14 -3.48 5.95 8.26
N ARG A 15 -4.16 5.50 7.21
CA ARG A 15 -5.47 5.99 6.76
C ARG A 15 -6.33 4.84 6.23
N PRO A 16 -7.67 4.91 6.38
CA PRO A 16 -8.55 3.95 5.75
C PRO A 16 -8.51 4.07 4.22
N MET A 17 -8.88 2.98 3.52
CA MET A 17 -8.82 2.90 2.06
C MET A 17 -9.55 4.06 1.35
N GLU A 18 -10.72 4.45 1.86
CA GLU A 18 -11.51 5.56 1.30
C GLU A 18 -10.76 6.90 1.36
N SER A 19 -10.00 7.15 2.43
CA SER A 19 -9.19 8.35 2.59
C SER A 19 -8.03 8.38 1.61
N TRP A 20 -7.43 7.22 1.29
CA TRP A 20 -6.42 7.10 0.24
C TRP A 20 -7.01 7.34 -1.16
N ARG A 21 -8.21 6.83 -1.44
CA ARG A 21 -8.92 7.09 -2.70
C ARG A 21 -9.25 8.58 -2.86
N ALA A 22 -9.77 9.21 -1.80
CA ALA A 22 -10.06 10.63 -1.78
C ALA A 22 -8.80 11.46 -2.01
N ARG A 23 -7.70 11.15 -1.32
CA ARG A 23 -6.40 11.81 -1.52
C ARG A 23 -5.94 11.71 -2.98
N LYS A 24 -5.98 10.50 -3.58
CA LYS A 24 -5.62 10.31 -4.99
C LYS A 24 -6.53 11.13 -5.93
N GLY A 25 -7.83 11.19 -5.65
CA GLY A 25 -8.77 12.02 -6.40
C GLY A 25 -8.40 13.50 -6.34
N VAL A 26 -8.05 14.02 -5.17
CA VAL A 26 -7.60 15.42 -5.00
C VAL A 26 -6.33 15.72 -5.80
N LEU A 27 -5.36 14.79 -5.85
CA LEU A 27 -4.15 14.94 -6.67
C LEU A 27 -4.52 15.04 -8.16
N ALA A 28 -5.37 14.12 -8.64
CA ALA A 28 -5.81 14.12 -10.03
C ALA A 28 -6.57 15.41 -10.40
N SER A 29 -7.45 15.92 -9.53
CA SER A 29 -8.16 17.19 -9.76
C SER A 29 -7.24 18.40 -9.85
N ARG A 30 -6.02 18.32 -9.29
CA ARG A 30 -4.98 19.36 -9.38
C ARG A 30 -4.05 19.16 -10.58
N GLY A 31 -4.30 18.17 -11.42
CA GLY A 31 -3.45 17.80 -12.55
C GLY A 31 -2.25 16.94 -12.18
N GLU A 32 -2.13 16.51 -10.91
CA GLU A 32 -1.06 15.63 -10.46
C GLU A 32 -1.49 14.16 -10.68
N THR A 33 -1.10 13.60 -11.83
CA THR A 33 -1.46 12.24 -12.24
C THR A 33 -0.34 11.22 -12.09
N ASP A 34 0.88 11.68 -11.82
CA ASP A 34 2.07 10.85 -11.64
C ASP A 34 3.02 11.48 -10.60
N GLY A 35 4.08 10.77 -10.23
CA GLY A 35 5.08 11.21 -9.27
C GLY A 35 4.85 10.68 -7.85
N PRO A 36 5.71 11.09 -6.90
CA PRO A 36 5.91 10.36 -5.64
C PRO A 36 4.65 10.28 -4.77
N ARG A 37 3.78 11.30 -4.79
CA ARG A 37 2.55 11.31 -3.99
C ARG A 37 1.46 10.44 -4.59
N VAL A 38 1.44 10.32 -5.92
CA VAL A 38 0.53 9.41 -6.63
C VAL A 38 0.99 7.97 -6.45
N GLU A 39 2.30 7.71 -6.52
CA GLU A 39 2.91 6.41 -6.21
C GLU A 39 2.64 5.98 -4.77
N GLU A 40 2.78 6.88 -3.80
CA GLU A 40 2.40 6.66 -2.39
C GLU A 40 0.94 6.19 -2.28
N CYS A 41 0.01 6.92 -2.92
CA CYS A 41 -1.41 6.55 -2.91
C CYS A 41 -1.65 5.21 -3.60
N ASN A 42 -0.97 4.93 -4.72
CA ASN A 42 -1.11 3.68 -5.45
C ASN A 42 -0.62 2.49 -4.62
N ALA A 43 0.53 2.62 -3.97
CA ALA A 43 1.09 1.58 -3.14
C ALA A 43 0.19 1.27 -1.93
N ALA A 44 -0.32 2.31 -1.27
CA ALA A 44 -1.29 2.13 -0.18
C ALA A 44 -2.59 1.46 -0.65
N LEU A 45 -3.15 1.86 -1.79
CA LEU A 45 -4.35 1.24 -2.34
C LEU A 45 -4.13 -0.21 -2.77
N SER A 46 -2.95 -0.54 -3.29
CA SER A 46 -2.56 -1.92 -3.61
C SER A 46 -2.48 -2.78 -2.37
N PHE A 47 -1.90 -2.28 -1.27
CA PHE A 47 -1.93 -2.95 0.03
C PHE A 47 -3.37 -3.24 0.48
N TRP A 48 -4.26 -2.24 0.46
CA TRP A 48 -5.66 -2.43 0.87
C TRP A 48 -6.40 -3.46 0.01
N ARG A 49 -6.13 -3.51 -1.30
CA ARG A 49 -6.70 -4.53 -2.20
C ARG A 49 -6.21 -5.93 -1.84
N LEU A 50 -4.90 -6.10 -1.64
CA LEU A 50 -4.32 -7.37 -1.24
C LEU A 50 -4.88 -7.83 0.11
N ARG A 51 -4.96 -6.91 1.08
CA ARG A 51 -5.51 -7.21 2.40
C ARG A 51 -6.95 -7.70 2.34
N MET A 52 -7.81 -7.02 1.59
CA MET A 52 -9.20 -7.46 1.41
C MET A 52 -9.30 -8.80 0.69
N PHE A 53 -8.46 -9.02 -0.32
CA PHE A 53 -8.41 -10.28 -1.06
C PHE A 53 -8.04 -11.45 -0.13
N LEU A 54 -7.00 -11.30 0.69
CA LEU A 54 -6.56 -12.34 1.63
C LEU A 54 -7.61 -12.66 2.68
N VAL A 55 -8.26 -11.65 3.25
CA VAL A 55 -9.36 -11.85 4.21
C VAL A 55 -10.52 -12.59 3.54
N ARG A 56 -10.93 -12.16 2.33
CA ARG A 56 -12.10 -12.70 1.66
C ARG A 56 -11.89 -14.13 1.14
N GLU A 57 -10.78 -14.37 0.45
CA GLU A 57 -10.57 -15.62 -0.29
C GLU A 57 -9.95 -16.71 0.58
N PHE A 58 -9.18 -16.34 1.60
CA PHE A 58 -8.49 -17.29 2.49
C PHE A 58 -9.06 -17.32 3.91
N GLY A 59 -10.08 -16.51 4.20
CA GLY A 59 -10.69 -16.44 5.53
C GLY A 59 -9.74 -15.99 6.63
N MET A 60 -8.64 -15.34 6.26
CA MET A 60 -7.64 -14.85 7.21
C MET A 60 -8.22 -13.70 8.04
N THR A 61 -7.84 -13.62 9.31
CA THR A 61 -8.16 -12.43 10.09
C THR A 61 -7.33 -11.25 9.61
N VAL A 62 -7.84 -10.06 9.85
CA VAL A 62 -7.17 -8.80 9.57
C VAL A 62 -5.77 -8.76 10.17
N GLU A 63 -5.64 -9.17 11.43
CA GLU A 63 -4.41 -9.11 12.20
C GLU A 63 -3.38 -10.08 11.63
N HIS A 64 -3.82 -11.26 11.18
CA HIS A 64 -2.94 -12.23 10.54
C HIS A 64 -2.42 -11.68 9.21
N VAL A 65 -3.29 -11.12 8.37
CA VAL A 65 -2.86 -10.52 7.09
C VAL A 65 -1.86 -9.39 7.33
N ASP A 66 -2.12 -8.55 8.32
CA ASP A 66 -1.22 -7.44 8.65
C ASP A 66 0.16 -7.99 9.08
N ALA A 67 0.21 -9.01 9.93
CA ALA A 67 1.46 -9.67 10.34
C ALA A 67 2.23 -10.30 9.17
N VAL A 68 1.55 -10.97 8.24
CA VAL A 68 2.19 -11.56 7.05
C VAL A 68 2.82 -10.49 6.17
N VAL A 69 2.11 -9.39 5.94
CA VAL A 69 2.65 -8.28 5.14
C VAL A 69 3.88 -7.67 5.82
N ASP A 70 3.84 -7.48 7.14
CA ASP A 70 4.98 -6.95 7.89
C ASP A 70 6.18 -7.90 7.83
N GLN A 71 5.96 -9.21 7.90
CA GLN A 71 7.03 -10.21 7.71
C GLN A 71 7.63 -10.16 6.30
N MET A 72 6.80 -10.07 5.26
CA MET A 72 7.30 -9.96 3.87
C MET A 72 8.13 -8.69 3.65
N LEU A 73 7.77 -7.59 4.30
CA LEU A 73 8.54 -6.35 4.28
C LEU A 73 9.88 -6.54 5.01
N ALA A 74 9.86 -7.13 6.21
CA ALA A 74 11.07 -7.40 6.99
C ALA A 74 12.05 -8.33 6.24
N ASP A 75 11.56 -9.41 5.62
CA ASP A 75 12.37 -10.35 4.84
C ASP A 75 13.01 -9.67 3.62
N ARG A 76 12.30 -8.73 3.00
CA ARG A 76 12.81 -7.95 1.87
C ARG A 76 13.93 -7.01 2.29
N GLU A 77 13.78 -6.30 3.40
CA GLU A 77 14.83 -5.40 3.93
C GLU A 77 16.06 -6.19 4.39
N ALA A 78 15.89 -7.43 4.88
CA ALA A 78 17.00 -8.31 5.22
C ALA A 78 17.78 -8.83 3.98
N ALA A 79 17.16 -8.80 2.81
CA ALA A 79 17.75 -9.26 1.54
C ALA A 79 18.40 -8.14 0.70
N SER A 80 18.30 -6.88 1.14
CA SER A 80 18.87 -5.69 0.48
C SER A 80 20.16 -5.22 1.15
#